data_AF-S4P426-F1
#
_entry.id   AF-S4P426-F1
#
_cell.length_a   1.000
_cell.length_b   1.000
_cell.length_c   1.000
_cell.angle_alpha   90.00
_cell.angle_beta   90.00
_cell.angle_gamma   90.00
#
_symmetry.space_group_name_H-M   'P 1'
#
loop_
_entity.id
_entity.type
_entity.pdbx_description
1 polymer ?
#
loop_
_entity_poly.entity_id
_entity_poly.type
_entity_poly.pdbx_seq_one_letter_code
_entity_poly.pdbx_strand_id
1 'polypeptide(L)' 'VLEDPSVIPPSGIYKMTRELAQTDDYASIIDITFQKGLAVSAQIPSGQEKALIITDALTLVETLNKLGGQHGIGR' A
#
# COMPACT_ATOMS: atom_id res chain seq x y z
N VAL A 1 2.63 -0.73 -27.30
CA VAL A 1 4.01 -0.89 -26.76
C VAL A 1 4.11 -2.03 -25.75
N LEU A 2 3.13 -2.23 -24.85
CA LEU A 2 3.19 -3.33 -23.87
C LEU A 2 3.10 -4.75 -24.45
N GLU A 3 2.66 -4.89 -25.70
CA GLU A 3 2.60 -6.18 -26.38
C GLU A 3 3.99 -6.72 -26.76
N ASP A 4 5.02 -5.86 -26.74
CA ASP A 4 6.41 -6.26 -26.93
C ASP A 4 7.09 -6.44 -25.56
N PRO A 5 7.41 -7.69 -25.14
CA PRO A 5 8.01 -7.96 -23.84
C PRO A 5 9.46 -7.47 -23.73
N SER A 6 10.10 -7.09 -24.84
CA SER A 6 11.46 -6.52 -24.84
C SER A 6 11.48 -5.03 -24.52
N VAL A 7 10.32 -4.37 -24.54
CA VAL A 7 10.18 -2.93 -24.31
C VAL A 7 9.93 -2.66 -22.83
N ILE A 8 10.75 -1.79 -22.24
CA ILE A 8 10.53 -1.30 -20.87
C ILE A 8 9.18 -0.57 -20.82
N PRO A 9 8.29 -0.90 -19.87
CA PRO A 9 7.01 -0.22 -19.73
C PRO A 9 7.18 1.31 -19.66
N PRO A 10 6.40 2.08 -20.42
CA PRO A 10 6.53 3.52 -20.44
C PRO A 10 6.19 4.12 -19.08
N SER A 11 6.85 5.25 -18.75
CA SER A 11 6.60 5.97 -17.50
C SER A 11 5.13 6.38 -17.36
N GLY A 12 4.61 6.31 -16.14
CA GLY A 12 3.23 6.70 -15.82
C GLY A 12 2.16 5.71 -16.25
N ILE A 13 2.53 4.51 -16.70
CA ILE A 13 1.56 3.46 -17.03
C ILE A 13 0.91 2.85 -15.79
N TYR A 14 1.67 2.75 -14.70
CA TYR A 14 1.17 2.27 -13.41
C TYR A 14 0.32 3.36 -12.76
N LYS A 15 -0.98 3.08 -12.58
CA LYS A 15 -1.95 4.07 -12.06
C LYS A 15 -2.23 3.96 -10.56
N MET A 16 -2.00 2.78 -9.97
CA MET A 16 -2.28 2.52 -8.55
C MET A 16 -1.07 2.76 -7.65
N THR A 17 0.13 2.56 -8.18
CA THR A 17 1.39 2.63 -7.43
C THR A 17 2.28 3.75 -7.95
N ARG A 18 2.85 4.55 -7.05
CA ARG A 18 3.77 5.62 -7.39
C ARG A 18 5.09 5.06 -7.94
N GLU A 19 5.77 5.84 -8.77
CA GLU A 19 7.13 5.52 -9.20
C GLU A 19 8.09 5.54 -8.00
N LEU A 20 9.04 4.60 -7.96
CA LEU A 20 9.99 4.46 -6.84
C LEU A 20 10.77 5.76 -6.55
N ALA A 21 11.09 6.54 -7.58
CA ALA A 21 11.76 7.83 -7.42
C ALA A 21 10.90 8.92 -6.78
N GLN A 22 9.60 8.68 -6.58
CA GLN A 22 8.64 9.64 -6.03
C GLN A 22 7.99 9.12 -4.73
N THR A 23 8.30 7.90 -4.29
CA THR A 23 7.74 7.34 -3.05
C THR A 23 8.24 8.10 -1.84
N ASP A 24 7.46 8.05 -0.75
CA ASP A 24 7.87 8.65 0.51
C ASP A 24 9.13 7.92 1.06
N ASP A 25 10.08 8.67 1.61
CA ASP A 25 11.42 8.19 2.00
C ASP A 25 11.52 7.74 3.48
N TYR A 26 10.38 7.72 4.17
CA TYR A 26 10.24 7.20 5.52
C TYR A 26 9.43 5.90 5.53
N ALA A 27 9.72 5.02 6.49
CA ALA A 27 8.99 3.78 6.64
C ALA A 27 7.62 3.99 7.29
N SER A 28 6.60 3.29 6.78
CA SER A 28 5.31 3.13 7.44
C SER A 28 5.24 1.77 8.13
N ILE A 29 4.97 1.76 9.43
CA ILE A 29 4.79 0.52 10.22
C ILE A 29 3.30 0.25 10.35
N ILE A 30 2.89 -0.99 10.09
CA ILE A 30 1.49 -1.41 10.11
C ILE A 30 1.41 -2.78 10.79
N ASP A 31 0.58 -2.89 11.83
CA ASP A 31 0.28 -4.17 12.48
C ASP A 31 -1.03 -4.72 11.91
N ILE A 32 -0.98 -5.87 11.23
CA ILE A 32 -2.16 -6.52 10.65
C ILE A 32 -2.50 -7.75 11.47
N THR A 33 -3.70 -7.79 12.03
CA THR A 33 -4.21 -8.94 12.80
C THR A 33 -5.01 -9.85 11.90
N PHE A 34 -4.70 -11.15 11.98
CA PHE A 34 -5.40 -12.20 11.26
C PHE A 34 -6.16 -13.12 12.21
N GLN A 35 -7.34 -13.56 11.79
CA GLN A 35 -8.10 -14.61 12.44
C GLN A 35 -8.50 -15.65 11.42
N LYS A 36 -8.08 -16.90 11.63
CA LYS A 36 -8.34 -18.03 10.72
C LYS A 36 -7.93 -17.73 9.26
N GLY A 37 -6.83 -17.01 9.07
CA GLY A 37 -6.30 -16.63 7.76
C GLY A 37 -6.95 -15.38 7.13
N LEU A 38 -7.95 -14.77 7.76
CA LEU A 38 -8.56 -13.53 7.29
C LEU A 38 -7.99 -12.33 8.05
N ALA A 39 -7.60 -11.27 7.33
CA ALA A 39 -7.23 -10.00 7.96
C ALA A 39 -8.48 -9.36 8.57
N VAL A 40 -8.47 -9.16 9.88
CA VAL A 40 -9.63 -8.65 10.65
C VAL A 40 -9.41 -7.25 11.20
N SER A 41 -8.15 -6.81 11.34
CA SER A 41 -7.84 -5.43 11.67
C SER A 41 -6.45 -5.01 11.23
N ALA A 42 -6.27 -3.71 11.05
CA ALA A 42 -4.97 -3.07 10.89
C ALA A 42 -4.82 -1.92 11.88
N GLN A 43 -3.63 -1.77 12.46
CA GLN A 43 -3.26 -0.66 13.32
C GLN A 43 -2.08 0.09 12.71
N ILE A 44 -2.22 1.41 12.58
CA ILE A 44 -1.21 2.29 12.01
C ILE A 44 -0.81 3.32 13.08
N PRO A 45 0.42 3.26 13.63
CA PRO A 45 0.91 4.22 14.60
C PRO A 45 1.03 5.63 13.99
N SER A 46 0.68 6.66 14.76
CA SER A 46 0.83 8.08 14.38
C SER A 46 1.68 8.81 15.40
N GLY A 47 2.97 8.45 15.49
CA GLY A 47 3.90 9.07 16.44
C GLY A 47 3.41 9.00 17.90
N GLN A 48 3.16 10.18 18.51
CA GLN A 48 2.68 10.30 19.90
C GLN A 48 1.14 10.23 20.04
N GLU A 49 0.40 10.17 18.93
CA GLU A 49 -1.05 10.13 18.95
C GLU A 49 -1.58 8.70 19.04
N LYS A 50 -2.90 8.58 19.30
CA LYS A 50 -3.57 7.27 19.27
C LYS A 50 -3.46 6.68 17.86
N ALA A 51 -3.06 5.42 17.79
CA ALA A 51 -3.00 4.70 16.53
C ALA A 51 -4.36 4.65 15.84
N LEU A 52 -4.36 4.73 14.52
CA LEU A 52 -5.54 4.48 13.71
C LEU A 52 -5.80 2.97 13.71
N ILE A 53 -6.99 2.57 14.16
CA ILE A 53 -7.43 1.17 14.17
C ILE A 53 -8.55 1.01 13.16
N ILE A 54 -8.39 0.05 12.25
CA ILE A 54 -9.33 -0.22 11.17
C ILE A 54 -9.76 -1.68 11.29
N THR A 55 -11.07 -1.92 11.38
CA THR A 55 -11.66 -3.26 11.50
C THR A 55 -12.67 -3.58 10.40
N ASP A 56 -13.17 -2.56 9.70
CA ASP A 56 -14.00 -2.75 8.53
C ASP A 56 -13.15 -3.27 7.34
N ALA A 57 -13.62 -4.32 6.69
CA ALA A 57 -12.85 -5.03 5.68
C ALA A 57 -12.58 -4.18 4.43
N LEU A 58 -13.57 -3.40 3.97
CA LEU A 58 -13.40 -2.54 2.80
C LEU A 58 -12.41 -1.42 3.11
N THR A 59 -12.60 -0.74 4.24
CA THR A 59 -11.73 0.33 4.70
C THR A 59 -10.29 -0.15 4.90
N LEU A 60 -10.12 -1.38 5.41
CA LEU A 60 -8.81 -2.01 5.55
C LEU A 60 -8.11 -2.17 4.19
N VAL A 61 -8.79 -2.75 3.21
CA VAL A 61 -8.23 -2.95 1.87
C VAL A 61 -7.91 -1.62 1.18
N GLU A 62 -8.82 -0.64 1.24
CA GLU A 62 -8.61 0.68 0.65
C GLU A 62 -7.42 1.41 1.28
N THR A 63 -7.28 1.32 2.60
CA THR A 63 -6.17 1.95 3.33
C THR A 63 -4.85 1.31 2.96
N LEU A 64 -4.78 -0.03 2.92
CA LEU A 64 -3.57 -0.75 2.53
C LEU A 64 -3.20 -0.50 1.06
N ASN A 65 -4.18 -0.43 0.16
CA ASN A 65 -3.94 -0.08 -1.24
C ASN A 65 -3.37 1.33 -1.39
N LYS A 66 -3.89 2.30 -0.62
CA LYS A 66 -3.40 3.67 -0.63
C LYS A 66 -1.96 3.76 -0.13
N LEU A 67 -1.67 3.15 1.02
CA LEU A 67 -0.32 3.14 1.61
C LEU A 67 0.67 2.40 0.71
N GLY A 68 0.32 1.21 0.23
CA GLY A 68 1.13 0.45 -0.72
C GLY A 68 1.40 1.26 -2.00
N GLY A 69 0.39 1.95 -2.50
CA GLY A 69 0.52 2.84 -3.65
C GLY A 69 1.49 4.00 -3.41
N GLN A 70 1.44 4.65 -2.24
CA GLN A 70 2.35 5.73 -1.85
C GLN A 70 3.81 5.27 -1.75
N HIS A 71 4.03 4.04 -1.27
CA HIS A 71 5.36 3.43 -1.14
C HIS A 71 5.78 2.58 -2.36
N GLY A 72 5.02 2.60 -3.47
CA GLY A 72 5.41 1.91 -4.71
C GLY A 72 5.37 0.38 -4.65
N ILE A 73 4.57 -0.19 -3.74
CA ILE A 73 4.48 -1.64 -3.50
C ILE A 73 3.47 -2.29 -4.45
N GLY A 74 3.82 -3.45 -5.02
CA GLY A 74 2.87 -4.33 -5.73
C GLY A 74 2.87 -4.22 -7.27
N ARG A 75 3.98 -3.76 -7.86
CA ARG A 75 4.25 -3.90 -9.30
C ARG A 75 4.90 -5.25 -9.62
#